data_AF-A0A7K2CTK7-F1
#
_entry.id   AF-A0A7K2CTK7-F1
#
_cell.length_a   1.000
_cell.length_b   1.000
_cell.length_c   1.000
_cell.angle_alpha   90.00
_cell.angle_beta   90.00
_cell.angle_gamma   90.00
#
_symmetry.space_group_name_H-M   'P 1'
#
loop_
_entity.id
_entity.type
_entity.pdbx_description
1 polymer ?
#
loop_
_entity_poly.entity_id
_entity_poly.type
_entity_poly.pdbx_seq_one_letter_code
_entity_poly.pdbx_strand_id
1 'polypeptide(L)' 'MTAPQETVWSIEPHTAAKHELLKHYLNAWFPILASRERRIMFLDGFAGPGIYSDGSPGSPVIALRTLLD' A
#
# COMPACT_ATOMS: atom_id res chain seq x y z
N MET A 1 -5.98 -18.58 0.01
CA MET A 1 -6.20 -18.01 -1.34
C MET A 1 -5.19 -18.66 -2.25
N THR A 2 -5.62 -19.12 -3.42
CA THR A 2 -4.70 -19.63 -4.46
C THR A 2 -3.85 -18.47 -4.98
N ALA A 3 -2.59 -18.72 -5.32
CA ALA A 3 -1.75 -17.69 -5.90
C ALA A 3 -2.40 -17.13 -7.18
N PRO A 4 -2.32 -15.81 -7.44
CA PRO A 4 -2.79 -15.23 -8.70
C PRO A 4 -2.07 -15.90 -9.87
N GLN A 5 -2.81 -16.22 -10.94
CA GLN A 5 -2.22 -16.76 -12.17
C GLN A 5 -1.79 -15.65 -13.15
N GLU A 6 -2.25 -14.43 -12.92
CA GLU A 6 -1.96 -13.25 -13.74
C GLU A 6 -1.17 -12.21 -12.93
N THR A 7 -0.46 -11.33 -13.63
CA THR A 7 0.33 -10.25 -13.01
C THR A 7 -0.52 -9.07 -12.55
N VAL A 8 -1.73 -8.92 -13.10
CA VAL A 8 -2.75 -7.95 -12.70
C VAL A 8 -4.04 -8.71 -12.48
N TRP A 9 -4.70 -8.53 -11.34
CA TRP A 9 -5.92 -9.25 -10.99
C TRP A 9 -6.95 -8.29 -10.37
N SER A 10 -8.17 -8.80 -10.16
CA SER A 10 -9.23 -8.05 -9.47
C SER A 10 -8.96 -7.98 -7.98
N ILE A 11 -9.16 -6.80 -7.38
CA ILE A 11 -8.99 -6.65 -5.94
C ILE A 11 -10.10 -7.36 -5.18
N GLU A 12 -9.74 -8.10 -4.13
CA GLU A 12 -10.72 -8.70 -3.23
C GLU A 12 -11.16 -7.68 -2.17
N PRO A 13 -12.44 -7.69 -1.73
CA PRO A 13 -12.96 -6.70 -0.79
C PRO A 13 -12.16 -6.57 0.52
N HIS A 14 -11.68 -7.69 1.05
CA HIS A 14 -10.89 -7.67 2.28
C HIS A 14 -9.47 -7.11 2.06
N THR A 15 -8.92 -7.21 0.84
CA THR A 15 -7.65 -6.57 0.47
C THR A 15 -7.84 -5.07 0.34
N ALA A 16 -8.96 -4.61 -0.24
CA ALA A 16 -9.32 -3.19 -0.23
C ALA A 16 -9.44 -2.63 1.20
N ALA A 17 -10.06 -3.37 2.13
CA ALA A 17 -10.13 -2.96 3.53
C ALA A 17 -8.74 -2.87 4.19
N LYS A 18 -7.82 -3.79 3.89
CA LYS A 18 -6.42 -3.72 4.35
C LYS A 18 -5.69 -2.51 3.78
N HIS A 19 -5.97 -2.14 2.53
CA HIS A 19 -5.40 -0.96 1.87
C HIS A 19 -5.84 0.35 2.54
N GLU A 20 -7.12 0.45 2.89
CA GLU A 20 -7.61 1.59 3.69
C GLU A 20 -6.95 1.61 5.08
N LEU A 21 -6.85 0.47 5.76
CA LEU A 21 -6.15 0.41 7.06
C LEU A 21 -4.69 0.83 6.95
N LEU A 22 -3.98 0.37 5.91
CA LEU A 22 -2.59 0.73 5.62
C LEU A 22 -2.45 2.24 5.47
N LYS A 23 -3.32 2.89 4.67
CA LYS A 23 -3.34 4.34 4.50
C LYS A 23 -3.47 5.08 5.84
N HIS A 24 -4.42 4.68 6.68
CA HIS A 24 -4.59 5.28 8.01
C HIS A 24 -3.36 5.09 8.90
N TYR A 25 -2.72 3.92 8.84
CA TYR A 25 -1.48 3.65 9.56
C TYR A 25 -0.34 4.56 9.08
N LEU A 26 -0.12 4.63 7.77
CA LEU A 26 0.97 5.40 7.20
C LEU A 26 0.81 6.90 7.43
N ASN A 27 -0.41 7.42 7.39
CA ASN A 27 -0.72 8.81 7.76
C ASN A 27 -0.23 9.17 9.18
N ALA A 28 -0.28 8.23 10.13
CA ALA A 28 0.23 8.45 11.48
C ALA A 28 1.74 8.18 11.57
N TRP A 29 2.21 7.10 10.96
CA TRP A 29 3.58 6.63 11.17
C TRP A 29 4.62 7.40 10.37
N PHE A 30 4.32 7.88 9.16
CA PHE A 30 5.26 8.72 8.42
C PHE A 30 5.70 9.96 9.20
N PRO A 31 4.80 10.80 9.76
CA PRO A 31 5.24 11.95 10.54
C PRO A 31 5.95 11.55 11.84
N ILE A 32 5.52 10.48 12.53
CA ILE A 32 6.19 9.98 13.74
C ILE A 32 7.64 9.59 13.43
N LEU A 33 7.85 8.81 12.39
CA LEU A 33 9.19 8.36 11.99
C LEU A 33 10.03 9.53 11.48
N ALA A 34 9.45 10.41 10.66
CA ALA A 34 10.15 11.57 10.10
C ALA A 34 10.54 12.60 11.16
N SER A 35 9.85 12.63 12.31
CA SER A 35 10.22 13.49 13.44
C SER A 35 11.55 13.09 14.10
N ARG A 36 12.02 11.86 13.90
CA ARG A 36 13.23 11.31 14.53
C ARG A 36 14.32 10.96 13.52
N GLU A 37 13.93 10.48 12.35
CA GLU A 37 14.84 9.95 11.35
C GLU A 37 14.84 10.81 10.09
N ARG A 38 16.03 11.19 9.60
CA ARG A 38 16.18 11.95 8.34
C ARG A 38 16.00 11.08 7.09
N ARG A 39 16.10 9.77 7.25
CA ARG A 39 15.99 8.79 6.16
C ARG A 39 15.15 7.62 6.63
N ILE A 40 14.09 7.34 5.90
CA ILE A 40 13.20 6.21 6.16
C ILE A 40 13.25 5.30 4.94
N MET A 41 13.36 3.99 5.16
CA MET A 41 13.26 2.98 4.12
C MET A 41 11.93 2.24 4.29
N PHE A 42 11.08 2.31 3.27
CA PHE A 42 9.82 1.57 3.23
C PHE A 42 9.99 0.35 2.30
N LEU A 43 9.66 -0.84 2.80
CA LEU A 43 9.74 -2.10 2.07
C LEU A 43 8.38 -2.79 2.13
N ASP A 44 7.75 -3.01 0.97
CA ASP A 44 6.46 -3.70 0.87
C ASP A 44 6.66 -5.13 0.37
N GLY A 45 6.82 -6.07 1.31
CA GLY A 45 7.11 -7.47 1.02
C GLY A 45 5.89 -8.31 0.62
N PHE A 46 4.68 -7.76 0.76
CA PHE A 46 3.42 -8.43 0.40
C PHE A 46 2.64 -7.63 -0.65
N ALA A 47 3.35 -6.82 -1.43
CA ALA A 47 2.77 -6.03 -2.49
C ALA A 47 2.05 -6.93 -3.50
N GLY A 48 0.80 -6.58 -3.78
CA GLY A 48 0.07 -7.06 -4.95
C GLY A 48 0.51 -6.32 -6.22
N PRO A 49 -0.35 -6.23 -7.25
CA PRO A 49 -0.05 -5.41 -8.40
C PRO A 49 -0.03 -3.94 -7.97
N GLY A 50 0.80 -3.12 -8.61
CA GLY A 50 0.83 -1.69 -8.33
C GLY A 50 -0.52 -1.01 -8.58
N ILE A 51 -1.27 -1.50 -9.57
CA ILE A 51 -2.63 -1.10 -9.93
C ILE A 51 -3.42 -2.38 -10.24
N TYR A 52 -4.62 -2.54 -9.66
CA TYR A 52 -5.51 -3.67 -9.95
C TYR A 52 -6.24 -3.49 -11.28
N SER A 53 -6.94 -4.54 -11.73
CA SER A 53 -7.65 -4.52 -13.01
C SER A 53 -8.77 -3.47 -13.11
N ASP A 54 -9.33 -3.04 -11.96
CA ASP A 54 -10.34 -1.98 -11.87
C ASP A 54 -9.75 -0.56 -11.79
N GLY A 55 -8.42 -0.43 -11.85
CA GLY A 55 -7.70 0.84 -11.73
C GLY A 55 -7.44 1.28 -10.29
N SER A 56 -7.90 0.53 -9.29
CA SER A 56 -7.62 0.84 -7.88
C SER A 56 -6.12 0.67 -7.56
N PRO A 57 -5.55 1.50 -6.66
CA PRO A 57 -4.13 1.44 -6.35
C PRO A 57 -3.79 0.27 -5.40
N GLY A 58 -2.63 -0.34 -5.66
CA GLY A 58 -1.99 -1.31 -4.77
C GLY A 58 -1.29 -0.67 -3.58
N SER A 59 -0.86 -1.50 -2.61
CA SER A 59 -0.20 -1.04 -1.39
C SER A 59 1.05 -0.17 -1.61
N PRO A 60 1.93 -0.39 -2.60
CA PRO A 60 3.09 0.49 -2.81
C PRO A 60 2.68 1.88 -3.32
N VAL A 61 1.67 1.94 -4.19
CA VAL A 61 1.14 3.20 -4.73
C VAL A 61 0.41 3.98 -3.65
N ILE A 62 -0.37 3.28 -2.80
CA ILE A 62 -1.02 3.88 -1.64
C ILE A 62 0.02 4.47 -0.69
N ALA A 63 1.08 3.73 -0.37
CA ALA A 63 2.13 4.21 0.51
C ALA A 63 2.80 5.47 -0.04
N LEU A 64 3.13 5.51 -1.33
CA LEU A 64 3.75 6.67 -1.95
C LEU A 64 2.81 7.88 -1.99
N ARG A 65 1.53 7.70 -2.36
CA ARG A 65 0.54 8.77 -2.35
C ARG A 65 0.33 9.33 -0.95
N THR A 66 0.20 8.46 0.05
CA THR A 66 0.04 8.86 1.47
C THR A 66 1.24 9.68 1.98
N LEU A 67 2.43 9.52 1.40
CA LEU A 67 3.60 10.32 1.77
C LEU A 67 3.65 11.69 1.09
N LEU A 68 3.09 11.80 -0.13
CA LEU A 68 3.22 12.99 -0.99
C LEU A 68 2.00 13.91 -0.95
N ASP A 69 0.82 13.36 -0.66
CA ASP A 69 -0.46 14.09 -0.54
C ASP A 69 -0.59 14.77 0.84
#